data_AF-A0A521QEY5-F1
#
_entry.id   AF-A0A521QEY5-F1
#
_cell.length_a   1.000
_cell.length_b   1.000
_cell.length_c   1.000
_cell.angle_alpha   90.00
_cell.angle_beta   90.00
_cell.angle_gamma   90.00
#
_symmetry.space_group_name_H-M   'P 1'
#
loop_
_entity.id
_entity.type
_entity.pdbx_description
1 polymer ?
#
loop_
_entity_poly.entity_id
_entity_poly.type
_entity_poly.pdbx_seq_one_letter_code
_entity_poly.pdbx_strand_id
1 'polypeptide(L)'
;MDTETDLFVQAFWVKCRDIIRPEFDEAVDALRGAGHEANVATLEFSPDEADNADAAPAMVLTVRPKGSDAAPALHVRGDVVAKDVVIVSALETPRRYDLAQVDLAVVKRELATTFATLLPAK
;
A
#
# COMPACT_ATOMS: atom_id res chain seq x y z
N MET A 1 -18.98 -16.11 -2.89
CA MET A 1 -18.01 -15.48 -1.96
C MET A 1 -18.30 -16.04 -0.58
N ASP A 2 -17.29 -16.51 0.13
CA ASP A 2 -17.46 -17.01 1.50
C ASP A 2 -17.51 -15.83 2.49
N THR A 3 -18.32 -15.94 3.54
CA THR A 3 -18.57 -14.83 4.48
C THR A 3 -17.28 -14.36 5.16
N GLU A 4 -16.30 -15.23 5.39
CA GLU A 4 -15.04 -14.84 6.03
C GLU A 4 -14.15 -14.01 5.09
N THR A 5 -14.14 -14.34 3.80
CA THR A 5 -13.44 -13.56 2.77
C THR A 5 -14.01 -12.15 2.68
N ASP A 6 -15.34 -12.03 2.65
CA ASP A 6 -16.03 -10.74 2.57
C ASP A 6 -15.67 -9.85 3.76
N LEU A 7 -15.68 -10.43 4.98
CA LEU A 7 -15.30 -9.73 6.20
C LEU A 7 -13.84 -9.27 6.18
N PHE A 8 -12.93 -10.12 5.69
CA PHE A 8 -11.52 -9.75 5.57
C PHE A 8 -11.33 -8.60 4.58
N VAL A 9 -11.91 -8.69 3.38
CA VAL A 9 -11.80 -7.64 2.35
C VAL A 9 -12.40 -6.33 2.85
N GLN A 10 -13.54 -6.37 3.54
CA GLN A 10 -14.14 -5.19 4.17
C GLN A 10 -13.22 -4.59 5.24
N ALA A 11 -12.66 -5.42 6.13
CA ALA A 11 -11.76 -4.97 7.18
C ALA A 11 -10.46 -4.37 6.61
N PHE A 12 -9.93 -4.97 5.54
CA PHE A 12 -8.81 -4.43 4.78
C PHE A 12 -9.12 -3.04 4.25
N TRP A 13 -10.26 -2.84 3.58
CA TRP A 13 -10.63 -1.53 3.05
C TRP A 13 -10.89 -0.48 4.14
N VAL A 14 -11.47 -0.88 5.27
CA VAL A 14 -11.60 -0.03 6.45
C VAL A 14 -10.22 0.41 6.94
N LYS A 15 -9.26 -0.52 7.05
CA LYS A 15 -7.88 -0.22 7.44
C LYS A 15 -7.20 0.72 6.44
N CYS A 16 -7.40 0.49 5.14
CA CYS A 16 -6.91 1.36 4.09
C CYS A 16 -7.46 2.77 4.22
N ARG A 17 -8.77 2.92 4.41
CA ARG A 17 -9.42 4.23 4.54
C ARG A 17 -8.98 4.98 5.80
N ASP A 18 -8.90 4.29 6.93
CA ASP A 18 -8.75 4.94 8.23
C ASP A 18 -7.28 5.20 8.61
N ILE A 19 -6.33 4.42 8.07
CA ILE A 19 -4.90 4.51 8.44
C ILE A 19 -4.00 4.73 7.22
N ILE A 20 -4.10 3.91 6.18
CA ILE A 20 -3.11 3.91 5.09
C ILE A 20 -3.30 5.10 4.16
N ARG A 21 -4.55 5.37 3.75
CA ARG A 21 -4.88 6.39 2.75
C ARG A 21 -4.53 7.81 3.21
N PRO A 22 -4.84 8.25 4.45
CA PRO A 22 -4.42 9.56 4.93
C PRO A 22 -2.91 9.76 4.85
N GLU A 23 -2.13 8.74 5.23
CA GLU A 23 -0.66 8.79 5.19
C GLU A 23 -0.12 8.79 3.76
N PHE A 24 -0.78 8.08 2.85
CA PHE A 24 -0.45 8.12 1.42
C PHE A 24 -0.75 9.50 0.83
N ASP A 25 -1.87 10.11 1.19
CA ASP A 25 -2.24 11.44 0.72
C ASP A 25 -1.25 12.50 1.26
N GLU A 26 -0.86 12.44 2.55
CA GLU A 26 0.19 13.30 3.10
C GLU A 26 1.54 13.12 2.37
N ALA A 27 1.94 11.88 2.08
CA ALA A 27 3.15 11.60 1.33
C ALA A 27 3.07 12.12 -0.11
N VAL A 28 1.93 11.95 -0.78
CA VAL A 28 1.68 12.47 -2.13
C VAL A 28 1.82 13.99 -2.16
N ASP A 29 1.23 14.69 -1.20
CA ASP A 29 1.31 16.15 -1.13
C ASP A 29 2.76 16.62 -0.93
N ALA A 30 3.51 15.97 -0.04
CA ALA A 30 4.93 16.27 0.17
C ALA A 30 5.78 16.02 -1.10
N LEU A 31 5.57 14.89 -1.77
CA LEU A 31 6.30 14.51 -2.98
C LEU A 31 5.98 15.43 -4.17
N ARG A 32 4.70 15.77 -4.35
CA ARG A 32 4.27 16.74 -5.37
C ARG A 32 4.79 18.13 -5.07
N GLY A 33 4.83 18.53 -3.81
CA GLY A 33 5.47 19.77 -3.37
C GLY A 33 6.97 19.84 -3.73
N ALA A 34 7.67 18.71 -3.70
CA ALA A 34 9.07 18.58 -4.17
C ALA A 34 9.22 18.50 -5.71
N GLY A 35 8.10 18.49 -6.44
CA GLY A 35 8.07 18.42 -7.91
C GLY A 35 8.13 17.01 -8.49
N HIS A 36 7.87 15.98 -7.68
CA HIS A 36 7.70 14.60 -8.14
C HIS A 36 6.25 14.33 -8.56
N GLU A 37 6.03 13.38 -9.47
CA GLU A 37 4.67 12.88 -9.71
C GLU A 37 4.39 11.74 -8.73
N ALA A 38 3.35 11.84 -7.93
CA ALA A 38 2.94 10.78 -7.00
C ALA A 38 1.45 10.49 -7.18
N ASN A 39 1.07 9.21 -7.25
CA ASN A 39 -0.30 8.76 -7.50
C ASN A 39 -0.65 7.54 -6.65
N VAL A 40 -1.88 7.53 -6.14
CA VAL A 40 -2.45 6.37 -5.45
C VAL A 40 -3.46 5.68 -6.36
N ALA A 41 -3.29 4.38 -6.54
CA ALA A 41 -4.22 3.52 -7.24
C ALA A 41 -4.79 2.46 -6.29
N THR A 42 -6.01 2.00 -6.56
CA THR A 42 -6.64 0.89 -5.87
C THR A 42 -6.96 -0.23 -6.85
N LEU A 43 -6.73 -1.46 -6.44
CA LEU A 43 -7.15 -2.66 -7.15
C LEU A 43 -8.23 -3.34 -6.31
N GLU A 44 -9.39 -3.59 -6.90
CA GLU A 44 -10.51 -4.26 -6.24
C GLU A 44 -10.32 -5.78 -6.26
N PHE A 45 -10.89 -6.44 -5.25
CA PHE A 45 -10.85 -7.90 -5.16
C PHE A 45 -11.76 -8.53 -6.22
N SER A 46 -11.22 -9.49 -6.99
CA SER A 46 -12.00 -10.30 -7.92
C SER A 46 -12.20 -11.71 -7.34
N PRO A 47 -13.42 -12.10 -6.95
CA PRO A 47 -13.67 -13.41 -6.35
C PRO A 47 -13.47 -14.57 -7.33
N ASP A 48 -13.61 -14.33 -8.64
CA ASP A 48 -13.41 -15.34 -9.68
C ASP A 48 -11.92 -15.71 -9.87
N GLU A 49 -11.02 -14.92 -9.29
CA GLU A 49 -9.57 -15.08 -9.37
C GLU A 49 -8.91 -15.11 -7.98
N ALA A 50 -9.64 -15.54 -6.93
CA ALA A 50 -9.18 -15.43 -5.54
C ALA A 50 -7.82 -16.09 -5.23
N ASP A 51 -7.41 -17.10 -6.00
CA ASP A 51 -6.09 -17.75 -5.88
C ASP A 51 -4.96 -16.99 -6.61
N ASN A 52 -5.30 -15.94 -7.37
CA ASN A 52 -4.35 -15.08 -8.05
C ASN A 52 -3.95 -13.90 -7.15
N ALA A 53 -2.66 -13.78 -6.84
CA ALA A 53 -2.12 -12.67 -6.05
C ALA A 53 -2.35 -11.28 -6.69
N ASP A 54 -2.60 -11.23 -8.01
CA ASP A 54 -2.91 -10.01 -8.73
C ASP A 54 -4.41 -9.63 -8.65
N ALA A 55 -5.27 -10.55 -8.21
CA ALA A 55 -6.70 -10.33 -7.98
C ALA A 55 -7.02 -9.97 -6.52
N ALA A 56 -6.01 -9.93 -5.65
CA ALA A 56 -6.11 -9.48 -4.27
C ALA A 56 -6.42 -7.97 -4.19
N PRO A 57 -7.22 -7.52 -3.20
CA PRO A 57 -7.44 -6.10 -3.01
C PRO A 57 -6.11 -5.40 -2.66
N ALA A 58 -5.84 -4.26 -3.29
CA ALA A 58 -4.59 -3.56 -3.08
C ALA A 58 -4.73 -2.04 -3.13
N MET A 59 -3.87 -1.35 -2.37
CA MET A 59 -3.62 0.09 -2.50
C MET A 59 -2.15 0.29 -2.86
N VAL A 60 -1.90 1.03 -3.94
CA VAL A 60 -0.56 1.22 -4.49
C VAL A 60 -0.26 2.70 -4.57
N LEU A 61 0.82 3.13 -3.91
CA LEU A 61 1.40 4.47 -4.10
C LEU A 61 2.58 4.36 -5.05
N THR A 62 2.48 4.98 -6.22
CA THR A 62 3.55 5.05 -7.22
C THR A 62 4.09 6.47 -7.32
N VAL A 63 5.41 6.60 -7.33
CA VAL A 63 6.09 7.89 -7.42
C VAL A 63 7.03 7.87 -8.63
N ARG A 64 6.96 8.90 -9.48
CA ARG A 64 7.96 9.20 -10.50
C ARG A 64 8.80 10.38 -10.04
N PRO A 65 10.05 10.15 -9.60
CA PRO A 65 10.93 11.22 -9.17
C PRO A 65 11.25 12.15 -10.34
N LYS A 66 11.45 13.41 -10.02
CA LYS A 66 11.74 14.45 -11.01
C LYS A 66 13.11 14.17 -11.64
N GLY A 67 13.16 14.07 -12.96
CA GLY A 67 14.40 13.82 -13.69
C GLY A 67 14.94 12.40 -13.53
N SER A 68 14.09 11.44 -13.15
CA SER A 68 14.43 10.02 -13.09
C SER A 68 13.37 9.20 -13.84
N ASP A 69 13.81 8.14 -14.50
CA ASP A 69 12.93 7.12 -15.09
C ASP A 69 12.51 6.06 -14.07
N ALA A 70 13.02 6.14 -12.83
CA ALA A 70 12.60 5.24 -11.76
C ALA A 70 11.12 5.48 -11.41
N ALA A 71 10.41 4.41 -11.07
CA ALA A 71 9.03 4.50 -10.60
C ALA A 71 8.85 3.65 -9.33
N PRO A 72 9.50 4.01 -8.20
CA PRO A 72 9.30 3.30 -6.95
C PRO A 72 7.81 3.30 -6.58
N ALA A 73 7.37 2.16 -6.08
CA ALA A 73 6.00 1.97 -5.62
C ALA A 73 5.96 1.24 -4.27
N LEU A 74 4.95 1.58 -3.48
CA LEU A 74 4.59 0.89 -2.25
C LEU A 74 3.23 0.23 -2.46
N HIS A 75 3.20 -1.09 -2.44
CA HIS A 75 2.00 -1.89 -2.61
C HIS A 75 1.55 -2.42 -1.25
N VAL A 76 0.32 -2.13 -0.85
CA VAL A 76 -0.33 -2.73 0.31
C VAL A 76 -1.42 -3.65 -0.20
N ARG A 77 -1.23 -4.95 -0.08
CA ARG A 77 -2.12 -6.00 -0.59
C ARG A 77 -2.78 -6.76 0.55
N GLY A 78 -4.08 -7.05 0.45
CA GLY A 78 -4.76 -7.98 1.34
C GLY A 78 -4.64 -9.40 0.79
N ASP A 79 -3.82 -10.25 1.39
CA ASP A 79 -3.78 -11.68 1.07
C ASP A 79 -5.02 -12.34 1.66
N VAL A 80 -6.01 -12.59 0.81
CA VAL A 80 -7.32 -13.12 1.21
C VAL A 80 -7.21 -14.58 1.67
N VAL A 81 -6.26 -15.35 1.13
CA VAL A 81 -6.06 -16.77 1.48
C VAL A 81 -5.39 -16.88 2.84
N ALA A 82 -4.32 -16.11 3.06
CA ALA A 82 -3.60 -16.11 4.34
C ALA A 82 -4.27 -15.23 5.42
N LYS A 83 -5.18 -14.33 5.03
CA LYS A 83 -5.81 -13.30 5.87
C LYS A 83 -4.80 -12.31 6.49
N ASP A 84 -3.75 -12.01 5.73
CA ASP A 84 -2.67 -11.10 6.10
C ASP A 84 -2.62 -9.88 5.17
N VAL A 85 -1.94 -8.82 5.62
CA VAL A 85 -1.56 -7.70 4.77
C VAL A 85 -0.11 -7.85 4.33
N VAL A 86 0.11 -7.85 3.02
CA VAL A 86 1.44 -7.91 2.42
C VAL A 86 1.81 -6.51 1.94
N ILE A 87 2.84 -5.94 2.55
CA ILE A 87 3.42 -4.67 2.12
C ILE A 87 4.68 -4.96 1.30
N VAL A 88 4.67 -4.52 0.05
CA VAL A 88 5.78 -4.70 -0.90
C VAL A 88 6.30 -3.33 -1.31
N SER A 89 7.53 -3.05 -0.89
CA SER A 89 8.30 -1.91 -1.40
C SER A 89 9.09 -2.35 -2.64
N ALA A 90 9.34 -1.42 -3.56
CA ALA A 90 10.10 -1.69 -4.78
C ALA A 90 11.58 -2.11 -4.54
N LEU A 91 12.06 -2.07 -3.30
CA LEU A 91 13.48 -2.25 -2.94
C LEU A 91 13.73 -3.41 -1.95
N GLU A 92 12.71 -4.09 -1.42
CA GLU A 92 12.89 -5.11 -0.36
C GLU A 92 12.04 -6.37 -0.54
N THR A 93 12.37 -7.40 0.26
CA THR A 93 11.53 -8.58 0.49
C THR A 93 10.15 -8.15 1.01
N PRO A 94 9.04 -8.69 0.47
CA PRO A 94 7.69 -8.46 0.98
C PRO A 94 7.59 -8.69 2.49
N ARG A 95 6.99 -7.74 3.21
CA ARG A 95 6.71 -7.87 4.64
C ARG A 95 5.25 -8.24 4.85
N ARG A 96 5.00 -9.23 5.70
CA ARG A 96 3.65 -9.66 6.08
C ARG A 96 3.30 -9.12 7.45
N TYR A 97 2.08 -8.62 7.57
CA TYR A 97 1.51 -8.10 8.81
C TYR A 97 0.14 -8.72 9.01
N ASP A 98 -0.19 -9.06 10.25
CA ASP A 98 -1.58 -9.24 10.61
C ASP A 98 -2.31 -7.88 10.43
N LEU A 99 -3.56 -7.91 9.95
CA LEU A 99 -4.33 -6.69 9.71
C LEU A 99 -4.46 -5.80 10.96
N ALA A 100 -4.54 -6.38 12.15
CA ALA A 100 -4.58 -5.66 13.41
C ALA A 100 -3.25 -4.96 13.75
N GLN A 101 -2.13 -5.48 13.25
CA GLN A 101 -0.79 -4.90 13.44
C GLN A 101 -0.47 -3.77 12.47
N VAL A 102 -1.25 -3.63 11.39
CA VAL A 102 -1.13 -2.46 10.50
C VAL A 102 -1.66 -1.25 11.24
N ASP A 103 -0.74 -0.44 11.74
CA ASP A 103 -0.98 0.83 12.41
C ASP A 103 -0.22 1.96 11.73
N LEU A 104 -0.39 3.16 12.28
CA LEU A 104 0.26 4.38 11.79
C LEU A 104 1.79 4.26 11.75
N ALA A 105 2.40 3.62 12.74
CA ALA A 105 3.84 3.50 12.84
C ALA A 105 4.39 2.57 11.76
N VAL A 106 3.70 1.47 11.48
CA VAL A 106 4.01 0.56 10.38
C VAL A 106 3.94 1.30 9.05
N VAL A 107 2.84 1.98 8.74
CA VAL A 107 2.66 2.67 7.44
C VAL A 107 3.74 3.73 7.23
N LYS A 108 4.04 4.56 8.25
CA LYS A 108 5.10 5.57 8.19
C LYS A 108 6.48 4.96 7.95
N ARG A 109 6.78 3.85 8.62
CA ARG A 109 8.04 3.13 8.42
C ARG A 109 8.15 2.64 6.98
N GLU A 110 7.12 1.98 6.45
CA GLU A 110 7.17 1.44 5.09
C GLU A 110 7.25 2.56 4.03
N LEU A 111 6.56 3.69 4.23
CA LEU A 111 6.71 4.90 3.41
C LEU A 111 8.13 5.45 3.45
N ALA A 112 8.69 5.64 4.65
CA ALA A 112 10.03 6.17 4.83
C ALA A 112 11.10 5.22 4.25
N THR A 113 10.92 3.91 4.38
CA THR A 113 11.83 2.93 3.77
C THR A 113 11.74 2.95 2.25
N THR A 114 10.53 2.97 1.69
CA THR A 114 10.32 2.90 0.23
C THR A 114 10.76 4.17 -0.50
N PHE A 115 10.55 5.33 0.13
CA PHE A 115 10.80 6.64 -0.45
C PHE A 115 11.87 7.42 0.32
N ALA A 116 12.82 6.72 0.95
CA ALA A 116 13.83 7.29 1.84
C ALA A 116 14.62 8.46 1.25
N THR A 117 14.84 8.46 -0.07
CA THR A 117 15.59 9.49 -0.80
C THR A 117 14.71 10.61 -1.35
N LEU A 118 13.38 10.48 -1.28
CA LEU A 118 12.40 11.39 -1.88
C LEU A 118 11.57 12.14 -0.83
N LEU A 119 11.33 11.53 0.32
CA LEU A 119 10.66 12.18 1.43
C LEU A 119 11.69 12.91 2.32
N PRO A 120 11.39 14.14 2.79
CA PRO A 120 12.25 14.81 3.75
C PRO A 120 12.35 13.98 5.03
N ALA A 121 13.55 13.86 5.60
CA ALA A 121 13.75 13.27 6.92
C ALA A 121 12.96 14.10 7.93
N LYS A 122 11.95 13.49 8.57
CA LYS A 122 11.12 14.14 9.58
C LYS A 122 11.74 14.00 10.96
#